data_AF-A0A7S2HIG9-F1
#
_entry.id   AF-A0A7S2HIG9-F1
#
_cell.length_a   1.000
_cell.length_b   1.000
_cell.length_c   1.000
_cell.angle_alpha   90.00
_cell.angle_beta   90.00
_cell.angle_gamma   90.00
#
_symmetry.space_group_name_H-M   'P 1'
#
loop_
_entity.id
_entity.type
_entity.pdbx_description
1 polymer ?
#
loop_
_entity_poly.entity_id
_entity_poly.type
_entity_poly.pdbx_seq_one_letter_code
_entity_poly.pdbx_strand_id
1 'polypeptide(L)'
;VLAFKSAADTTISEEMLATVIEVTAASLKSADLDVSLAGSATFVIRAGLQSIEAEAEHLGYLKQRKHTREEARNSDPLKLEPFTVEEAAQMFEGYDRGIAFWLPSEQASLLHSIVE
;
A
#
# COMPACT_ATOMS: atom_id res chain seq x y z
N VAL A 1 9.87 -2.63 -4.70
CA VAL A 1 10.98 -3.49 -5.16
C VAL A 1 11.91 -3.69 -3.98
N LEU A 2 11.83 -4.84 -3.31
CA LEU A 2 12.83 -5.23 -2.31
C LEU A 2 13.94 -5.97 -3.07
N ALA A 3 15.16 -5.46 -3.03
CA ALA A 3 16.31 -6.06 -3.72
C ALA A 3 17.12 -6.88 -2.72
N PHE A 4 17.31 -8.17 -2.99
CA PHE A 4 18.22 -9.01 -2.22
C PHE A 4 19.66 -8.59 -2.52
N LYS A 5 20.38 -8.11 -1.51
CA LYS A 5 21.82 -7.86 -1.59
C LYS A 5 22.53 -9.04 -0.95
N SER A 6 23.20 -9.87 -1.75
CA SER A 6 24.03 -10.97 -1.23
C SER A 6 25.10 -10.42 -0.30
N ALA A 7 25.22 -11.00 0.90
CA ALA A 7 26.21 -10.62 1.92
C ALA A 7 27.49 -11.48 1.89
N ALA A 8 27.68 -12.37 0.90
CA ALA A 8 28.83 -13.26 0.86
C ALA A 8 29.33 -13.53 -0.57
N ASP A 9 30.65 -13.76 -0.69
CA ASP A 9 31.40 -14.27 -1.87
C ASP A 9 31.01 -15.73 -2.23
N THR A 10 29.74 -16.07 -2.08
CA THR A 10 29.20 -17.37 -2.46
C THR A 10 28.50 -17.20 -3.80
N THR A 11 28.98 -17.91 -4.82
CA THR A 11 28.28 -18.00 -6.10
C THR A 11 26.97 -18.75 -5.89
N ILE A 12 25.91 -18.04 -5.55
CA ILE A 12 24.55 -18.58 -5.50
C ILE A 12 24.15 -18.87 -6.95
N SER A 13 23.84 -20.13 -7.28
CA SER A 13 23.33 -20.47 -8.61
C SER A 13 21.98 -19.79 -8.83
N GLU A 14 21.63 -19.51 -10.10
CA GLU A 14 20.32 -18.92 -10.42
C GLU A 14 19.15 -19.78 -9.90
N GLU A 15 19.31 -21.11 -9.89
CA GLU A 15 18.34 -22.05 -9.30
C GLU A 15 18.20 -21.88 -7.77
N MET A 16 19.32 -21.69 -7.05
CA MET A 16 19.29 -21.45 -5.61
C MET A 16 18.65 -20.10 -5.29
N LEU A 17 18.96 -19.06 -6.07
CA LEU A 17 18.35 -17.74 -5.91
C LEU A 17 16.84 -17.81 -6.17
N ALA A 18 16.42 -18.47 -7.24
CA ALA A 18 15.00 -18.67 -7.57
C ALA A 18 14.25 -19.43 -6.47
N THR A 19 14.86 -20.45 -5.85
CA THR A 19 14.25 -21.23 -4.77
C THR A 19 14.08 -20.40 -3.49
N VAL A 20 15.12 -19.68 -3.06
CA VAL A 20 15.02 -18.77 -1.89
C VAL A 20 13.92 -17.73 -2.13
N ILE A 21 13.85 -17.25 -3.36
CA ILE A 21 12.88 -16.27 -3.78
C ILE A 21 11.46 -16.84 -3.70
N GLU A 22 11.22 -18.01 -4.28
CA GLU A 22 9.91 -18.68 -4.28
C GLU A 22 9.43 -18.97 -2.86
N VAL A 23 10.30 -19.46 -1.98
CA VAL A 23 9.99 -19.70 -0.56
C VAL A 23 9.62 -18.40 0.15
N THR A 24 10.34 -17.31 -0.12
CA THR A 24 10.05 -16.00 0.48
C THR A 24 8.71 -15.43 -0.01
N ALA A 25 8.41 -15.55 -1.30
CA ALA A 25 7.11 -15.16 -1.85
C ALA A 25 5.97 -15.97 -1.24
N ALA A 26 6.16 -17.28 -1.10
CA ALA A 26 5.14 -18.15 -0.49
C ALA A 26 4.89 -17.80 0.98
N SER A 27 5.93 -17.44 1.75
CA SER A 27 5.76 -17.04 3.15
C SER A 27 5.05 -15.71 3.35
N LEU A 28 5.15 -14.81 2.38
CA LEU A 28 4.52 -13.48 2.41
C LEU A 28 3.08 -13.48 1.85
N LYS A 29 2.67 -14.57 1.18
CA LYS A 29 1.35 -14.66 0.57
C LYS A 29 0.28 -14.85 1.64
N SER A 30 -0.64 -13.91 1.73
CA SER A 30 -1.83 -13.99 2.60
C SER A 30 -3.10 -13.91 1.75
N ALA A 31 -4.28 -13.95 2.37
CA ALA A 31 -5.55 -13.69 1.66
C ALA A 31 -5.57 -12.32 0.97
N ASP A 32 -4.73 -11.41 1.45
CA ASP A 32 -4.78 -9.97 1.21
C ASP A 32 -3.52 -9.43 0.53
N LEU A 33 -2.48 -10.26 0.40
CA LEU A 33 -1.21 -9.95 -0.26
C LEU A 33 -0.92 -10.96 -1.38
N ASP A 34 -0.81 -10.45 -2.60
CA ASP A 34 -0.34 -11.19 -3.76
C ASP A 34 1.14 -10.88 -4.01
N VAL A 35 1.98 -11.91 -3.94
CA VAL A 35 3.42 -11.81 -4.23
C VAL A 35 3.71 -12.59 -5.50
N SER A 36 4.22 -11.90 -6.51
CA SER A 36 4.55 -12.47 -7.81
C SER A 36 6.00 -12.19 -8.18
N LEU A 37 6.59 -13.14 -8.90
CA LEU A 37 7.94 -13.06 -9.44
C LEU A 37 7.96 -12.24 -10.73
N ALA A 38 8.82 -11.22 -10.77
CA ALA A 38 9.08 -10.41 -11.96
C ALA A 38 10.55 -10.56 -12.36
N GLY A 39 10.86 -11.55 -13.20
CA GLY A 39 12.22 -11.85 -13.63
C GLY A 39 13.03 -12.67 -12.62
N SER A 40 14.36 -12.61 -12.69
CA SER A 40 15.26 -13.53 -11.97
C SER A 40 15.54 -13.16 -10.51
N ALA A 41 15.25 -11.92 -10.09
CA ALA A 41 15.62 -11.43 -8.74
C ALA A 41 14.68 -10.34 -8.18
N THR A 42 13.45 -10.20 -8.70
CA THR A 42 12.53 -9.14 -8.26
C THR A 42 11.16 -9.69 -7.94
N PHE A 43 10.60 -9.22 -6.83
CA PHE A 43 9.21 -9.45 -6.45
C PHE A 43 8.36 -8.23 -6.76
N VAL A 44 7.14 -8.50 -7.19
CA VAL A 44 6.04 -7.56 -7.18
C VAL A 44 5.08 -8.00 -6.09
N ILE A 45 4.98 -7.18 -5.05
CA ILE A 45 4.02 -7.33 -3.97
C ILE A 45 2.84 -6.42 -4.28
N ARG A 46 1.63 -6.95 -4.15
CA ARG A 46 0.37 -6.22 -4.32
C ARG A 46 -0.48 -6.50 -3.10
N ALA A 47 -1.08 -5.46 -2.53
CA ALA A 47 -2.09 -5.61 -1.48
C ALA A 47 -3.48 -5.36 -2.06
N GLY A 48 -4.49 -6.02 -1.52
CA GLY A 48 -5.88 -5.67 -1.76
C GLY A 48 -6.18 -4.25 -1.28
N LEU A 49 -7.13 -3.57 -1.94
CA LEU A 49 -7.54 -2.23 -1.53
C LEU A 49 -8.03 -2.20 -0.08
N GLN A 50 -8.76 -3.23 0.35
CA GLN A 50 -9.25 -3.33 1.73
C GLN A 50 -8.12 -3.33 2.76
N SER A 51 -7.00 -3.99 2.45
CA SER A 51 -5.82 -4.06 3.33
C SER A 51 -5.11 -2.72 3.40
N ILE A 52 -4.99 -2.02 2.26
CA ILE A 52 -4.47 -0.65 2.20
C ILE A 52 -5.34 0.30 3.03
N GLU A 53 -6.66 0.19 2.91
CA GLU A 53 -7.62 1.01 3.65
C GLU A 53 -7.60 0.73 5.15
N ALA A 54 -7.56 -0.54 5.56
CA ALA A 54 -7.45 -0.94 6.96
C ALA A 54 -6.13 -0.47 7.59
N GLU A 55 -5.01 -0.59 6.87
CA GLU A 55 -3.72 -0.11 7.32
C GLU A 55 -3.70 1.42 7.45
N ALA A 56 -4.30 2.13 6.49
CA ALA A 56 -4.38 3.59 6.53
C ALA A 56 -5.19 4.09 7.73
N GLU A 57 -6.29 3.41 8.06
CA GLU A 57 -7.07 3.69 9.27
C GLU A 57 -6.27 3.37 10.53
N HIS A 58 -5.58 2.22 10.58
CA HIS A 58 -4.73 1.83 11.71
C HIS A 58 -3.62 2.86 12.00
N LEU A 59 -2.96 3.36 10.96
CA LEU A 59 -1.89 4.36 11.05
C LEU A 59 -2.39 5.80 11.22
N GLY A 60 -3.71 6.03 11.13
CA GLY A 60 -4.30 7.36 11.29
C GLY A 60 -3.97 8.33 10.15
N TYR A 61 -3.94 7.85 8.91
CA TYR A 61 -3.71 8.70 7.73
C TYR A 61 -4.73 9.85 7.67
N LEU A 62 -4.27 11.06 7.42
CA LEU A 62 -5.16 12.22 7.30
C LEU A 62 -5.57 12.45 5.85
N LYS A 63 -6.86 12.64 5.61
CA LYS A 63 -7.42 12.89 4.27
C LYS A 63 -8.30 14.13 4.25
N GLN A 64 -8.36 14.76 3.08
CA GLN A 64 -9.18 15.95 2.88
C GLN A 64 -10.66 15.59 2.92
N ARG A 65 -11.39 16.25 3.81
CA ARG A 65 -12.82 16.12 3.92
C ARG A 65 -13.53 16.85 2.77
N LYS A 66 -14.65 16.30 2.31
CA LYS A 66 -15.57 16.98 1.38
C LYS A 66 -16.01 18.30 1.99
N HIS A 67 -15.81 19.40 1.27
CA HIS A 67 -16.42 20.66 1.64
C HIS A 67 -17.95 20.55 1.60
N THR A 68 -18.60 21.07 2.62
CA THR A 68 -20.00 21.43 2.49
C THR A 68 -20.14 22.55 1.45
N ARG A 69 -21.33 22.66 0.86
CA ARG A 69 -21.65 23.72 -0.10
C ARG A 69 -21.48 25.13 0.49
N GLU A 70 -21.57 25.25 1.81
CA GLU A 70 -21.37 26.50 2.55
C GLU A 70 -19.88 26.80 2.75
N GLU A 71 -19.08 25.81 3.17
CA GLU A 71 -17.62 25.93 3.32
C GLU A 71 -16.92 26.27 1.99
N ALA A 72 -17.31 25.62 0.88
CA ALA A 72 -16.75 25.89 -0.45
C ALA A 72 -17.02 27.34 -0.93
N ARG A 73 -18.12 27.96 -0.48
CA ARG A 73 -18.47 29.36 -0.83
C ARG A 73 -17.70 30.37 0.00
N ASN A 74 -17.36 30.01 1.23
CA ASN A 74 -16.67 30.90 2.16
C ASN A 74 -15.14 30.82 2.04
N SER A 75 -14.61 30.00 1.12
CA SER A 75 -13.17 29.73 1.00
C SER A 75 -12.58 29.22 2.31
N ASP A 76 -13.35 28.43 3.06
CA ASP A 76 -12.85 27.83 4.30
C ASP A 76 -11.64 26.93 3.98
N PRO A 77 -10.62 26.92 4.85
CA PRO A 77 -9.41 26.14 4.61
C PRO A 77 -9.72 24.64 4.56
N LEU A 78 -8.92 23.93 3.76
CA LEU A 78 -9.01 22.47 3.61
C LEU A 78 -8.94 21.80 4.99
N LYS A 79 -9.98 21.06 5.37
CA LYS A 79 -10.02 20.29 6.61
C LYS A 79 -9.49 18.88 6.37
N LEU A 80 -8.45 18.53 7.11
CA LEU A 80 -7.88 17.19 7.15
C LEU A 80 -8.44 16.45 8.37
N GLU A 81 -8.96 15.24 8.16
CA GLU A 81 -9.48 14.38 9.22
C GLU A 81 -8.89 12.96 9.09
N PRO A 82 -8.77 12.20 10.20
CA PRO A 82 -8.32 10.81 10.16
C PRO A 82 -9.20 9.97 9.24
N PHE A 83 -8.57 9.19 8.39
CA PHE A 83 -9.25 8.28 7.48
C PHE A 83 -9.89 7.13 8.27
N THR A 84 -11.19 6.93 8.05
CA THR A 84 -11.96 5.80 8.55
C THR A 84 -12.62 5.10 7.38
N VAL A 85 -12.50 3.77 7.30
CA VAL A 85 -13.09 2.98 6.20
C VAL A 85 -14.61 3.08 6.22
N GLU A 86 -15.21 3.09 7.40
CA GLU A 86 -16.65 3.15 7.60
C GLU A 86 -17.27 4.42 6.99
N GLU A 87 -16.62 5.56 7.15
CA GLU A 87 -17.18 6.87 6.77
C GLU A 87 -16.59 7.43 5.47
N ALA A 88 -15.61 6.74 4.87
CA ALA A 88 -14.80 7.27 3.77
C ALA A 88 -15.62 7.77 2.58
N ALA A 89 -16.63 7.01 2.17
CA ALA A 89 -17.51 7.36 1.06
C ALA A 89 -18.32 8.65 1.30
N GLN A 90 -18.60 8.99 2.55
CA GLN A 90 -19.37 10.16 2.92
C GLN A 90 -18.45 11.35 3.21
N MET A 91 -17.30 11.11 3.84
CA MET A 91 -16.46 12.15 4.42
C MET A 91 -15.34 12.65 3.51
N PHE A 92 -14.69 11.81 2.70
CA PHE A 92 -13.48 12.25 1.99
C PHE A 92 -13.72 12.61 0.52
N GLU A 93 -13.09 13.71 0.11
CA GLU A 93 -13.15 14.18 -1.26
C GLU A 93 -12.38 13.24 -2.19
N GLY A 94 -12.95 12.93 -3.36
CA GLY A 94 -12.31 12.05 -4.34
C GLY A 94 -12.29 10.56 -3.96
N TYR A 95 -12.92 10.15 -2.86
CA TYR A 95 -13.04 8.74 -2.52
C TYR A 95 -14.04 8.03 -3.44
N ASP A 96 -13.54 7.18 -4.32
CA ASP A 96 -14.30 6.40 -5.32
C ASP A 96 -14.14 4.88 -5.15
N ARG A 97 -13.67 4.42 -3.98
CA ARG A 97 -13.22 3.03 -3.73
C ARG A 97 -12.17 2.56 -4.76
N GLY A 98 -11.42 3.49 -5.33
CA GLY A 98 -10.34 3.24 -6.27
C GLY A 98 -8.97 3.48 -5.65
N ILE A 99 -7.96 2.85 -6.24
CA ILE A 99 -6.56 3.06 -5.84
C ILE A 99 -6.07 4.50 -6.10
N ALA A 100 -6.76 5.24 -6.97
CA ALA A 100 -6.43 6.63 -7.31
C ALA A 100 -6.68 7.62 -6.16
N PHE A 101 -7.50 7.25 -5.16
CA PHE A 101 -7.68 8.02 -3.93
C PHE A 101 -6.37 8.14 -3.11
N TRP A 102 -5.52 7.13 -3.22
CA TRP A 102 -4.22 7.09 -2.56
C TRP A 102 -3.15 7.63 -3.52
N LEU A 103 -2.36 8.59 -3.06
CA LEU A 103 -1.19 9.05 -3.79
C LEU A 103 -0.18 7.89 -3.91
N PRO A 104 0.62 7.82 -4.99
CA PRO A 104 1.60 6.74 -5.15
C PRO A 104 2.57 6.59 -3.97
N SER A 105 2.94 7.68 -3.31
CA SER A 105 3.77 7.67 -2.11
C SER A 105 3.07 7.06 -0.90
N GLU A 106 1.77 7.33 -0.72
CA GLU A 106 0.96 6.74 0.34
C GLU A 106 0.76 5.24 0.08
N GLN A 107 0.47 4.86 -1.17
CA GLN A 107 0.38 3.44 -1.55
C GLN A 107 1.67 2.69 -1.23
N ALA A 108 2.83 3.27 -1.56
CA ALA A 108 4.13 2.65 -1.27
C ALA A 108 4.40 2.54 0.24
N SER A 109 4.07 3.58 1.01
CA SER A 109 4.26 3.58 2.46
C SER A 109 3.33 2.61 3.17
N LEU A 110 2.05 2.55 2.77
CA LEU A 110 1.07 1.62 3.32
C LEU A 110 1.45 0.18 2.98
N LEU A 111 1.85 -0.07 1.73
CA LEU A 111 2.33 -1.38 1.31
C LEU A 111 3.58 -1.81 2.08
N HIS A 112 4.47 -0.88 2.41
CA HIS A 112 5.64 -1.16 3.24
C HIS A 112 5.22 -1.60 4.65
N SER A 113 4.33 -0.84 5.29
CA SER A 113 3.82 -1.15 6.64
C SER A 113 3.14 -2.52 6.71
N ILE A 114 2.37 -2.89 5.69
CA ILE A 114 1.71 -4.20 5.61
C ILE A 114 2.72 -5.37 5.48
N VAL A 115 3.88 -5.12 4.88
CA VAL A 115 4.91 -6.14 4.62
C VAL A 115 5.87 -6.31 5.80
N GLU A 116 6.12 -5.26 6.59
CA GLU A 116 6.96 -5.30 7.79
C GLU A 116 6.33 -6.09 8.95
#